data_AF-A0A847LBF7-F1
#
_entry.id   AF-A0A847LBF7-F1
#
_cell.length_a   1.000
_cell.length_b   1.000
_cell.length_c   1.000
_cell.angle_alpha   90.00
_cell.angle_beta   90.00
_cell.angle_gamma   90.00
#
_symmetry.space_group_name_H-M   'P 1'
#
loop_
_entity.id
_entity.type
_entity.pdbx_description
1 polymer ?
#
loop_
_entity_poly.entity_id
_entity_poly.type
_entity_poly.pdbx_seq_one_letter_code
_entity_poly.pdbx_strand_id
1 'polypeptide(L)'
;MMTGGWWRAAGFTLVEVLVTMLIMSILAVGGYPLLMGYAEEAQLEQESRLIYQDLCLVRDTALTVGEGTATMRFLPMPGGGPDDRGGYEMINPAGDNVRTALMDECAGGFWQRNLASRSVCLVATAAQLEFDWEGRLRGPADAAVVLEARYWYAGQRRQLGDRQYWAIRIEANSASMAIFPVTE
;
A
#
# COMPACT_ATOMS: atom_id res chain seq x y z
N MET A 1 39.13 -38.96 -31.06
CA MET A 1 39.36 -37.95 -32.11
C MET A 1 37.99 -37.44 -32.55
N MET A 2 37.76 -36.13 -32.37
CA MET A 2 36.46 -35.45 -32.49
C MET A 2 35.93 -35.41 -33.93
N THR A 3 34.63 -35.65 -34.12
CA THR A 3 33.81 -35.12 -35.23
C THR A 3 32.40 -34.98 -34.65
N GLY A 4 31.62 -33.91 -34.78
CA GLY A 4 31.69 -32.62 -35.47
C GLY A 4 30.26 -32.07 -35.34
N GLY A 5 30.08 -30.87 -34.79
CA GLY A 5 28.83 -30.38 -34.21
C GLY A 5 27.62 -30.32 -35.15
N TRP A 6 26.47 -30.74 -34.64
CA TRP A 6 25.15 -30.66 -35.29
C TRP A 6 24.41 -29.34 -34.98
N TRP A 7 25.13 -28.22 -34.97
CA TRP A 7 24.53 -26.90 -34.92
C TRP A 7 24.73 -26.23 -36.28
N ARG A 8 23.91 -26.59 -37.27
CA ARG A 8 23.78 -25.73 -38.45
C ARG A 8 23.08 -24.46 -37.97
N ALA A 9 23.79 -23.36 -37.97
CA ALA A 9 23.21 -22.03 -37.88
C ALA A 9 22.31 -21.84 -39.12
N ALA A 10 21.04 -22.23 -39.00
CA ALA A 10 20.02 -21.82 -39.95
C ALA A 10 19.89 -20.31 -39.83
N GLY A 11 20.35 -19.58 -40.84
CA GLY A 11 20.23 -18.11 -40.86
C GLY A 11 18.75 -17.70 -40.85
N PHE A 12 18.42 -16.65 -40.12
CA PHE A 12 17.07 -16.08 -40.11
C PHE A 12 16.71 -15.55 -41.49
N THR A 13 15.53 -15.91 -41.98
CA THR A 13 14.98 -15.32 -43.20
C THR A 13 14.49 -13.91 -42.92
N LEU A 14 14.51 -13.03 -43.94
CA LEU A 14 14.02 -11.65 -43.82
C LEU A 14 12.55 -11.59 -43.37
N VAL A 15 11.76 -12.59 -43.75
CA VAL A 15 10.36 -12.73 -43.33
C VAL A 15 10.27 -13.05 -41.83
N GLU A 16 11.10 -13.96 -41.31
CA GLU A 16 11.13 -14.25 -39.86
C GLU A 16 11.53 -13.02 -39.04
N VAL A 17 12.47 -12.21 -39.51
CA VAL A 17 12.85 -10.95 -38.85
C VAL A 17 11.68 -9.96 -38.83
N LEU A 18 10.95 -9.81 -39.94
CA LEU A 18 9.80 -8.92 -40.00
C LEU A 18 8.65 -9.40 -39.11
N VAL A 19 8.36 -10.70 -39.10
CA VAL A 19 7.30 -11.28 -38.26
C VAL A 19 7.66 -11.17 -36.78
N THR A 20 8.91 -11.44 -36.40
CA THR A 20 9.36 -11.30 -35.01
C THR A 20 9.31 -9.83 -34.54
N MET A 21 9.72 -8.87 -35.37
CA MET A 21 9.59 -7.44 -35.07
C MET A 21 8.13 -7.00 -34.90
N LEU A 22 7.23 -7.51 -35.74
CA LEU A 22 5.80 -7.24 -35.66
C LEU A 22 5.20 -7.80 -34.36
N ILE A 23 5.49 -9.05 -34.03
CA ILE A 23 5.03 -9.68 -32.78
C ILE A 23 5.57 -8.92 -31.56
N MET A 24 6.86 -8.58 -31.56
CA MET A 24 7.46 -7.80 -30.46
C MET A 24 6.79 -6.43 -30.30
N SER A 25 6.43 -5.77 -31.39
CA SER A 25 5.74 -4.47 -31.36
C SER A 25 4.32 -4.59 -30.80
N ILE A 26 3.58 -5.64 -31.19
CA ILE A 26 2.24 -5.91 -30.64
C ILE A 26 2.33 -6.23 -29.14
N LEU A 27 3.27 -7.06 -28.72
CA LEU A 27 3.47 -7.41 -27.31
C LEU A 27 3.91 -6.19 -26.48
N ALA A 28 4.78 -5.33 -27.04
CA ALA A 28 5.22 -4.12 -26.36
C ALA A 28 4.09 -3.09 -26.20
N VAL A 29 3.24 -2.91 -27.22
CA VAL A 29 2.16 -1.90 -27.19
C VAL A 29 0.93 -2.40 -26.43
N GLY A 30 0.55 -3.67 -26.62
CA GLY A 30 -0.66 -4.23 -26.00
C GLY A 30 -0.41 -4.95 -24.68
N GLY A 31 0.69 -5.70 -24.57
CA GLY A 31 0.99 -6.53 -23.39
C GLY A 31 1.51 -5.72 -22.21
N TYR A 32 2.38 -4.74 -22.45
CA TYR A 32 3.01 -3.96 -21.38
C TYR A 32 2.00 -3.14 -20.54
N PRO A 33 1.04 -2.38 -21.11
CA PRO A 33 0.09 -1.61 -20.31
C PRO A 33 -0.81 -2.48 -19.43
N LEU A 34 -1.21 -3.64 -19.95
CA LEU A 34 -2.03 -4.60 -19.20
C LEU A 34 -1.27 -5.18 -18.01
N LEU A 35 -0.04 -5.63 -18.22
CA LEU A 35 0.80 -6.17 -17.15
C LEU A 35 1.13 -5.11 -16.09
N MET A 36 1.35 -3.86 -16.51
CA MET A 36 1.60 -2.75 -15.59
C MET A 36 0.38 -2.49 -14.70
N GLY A 37 -0.83 -2.46 -15.28
CA GLY A 37 -2.06 -2.28 -14.50
C GLY A 37 -2.25 -3.37 -13.44
N TYR A 38 -2.03 -4.64 -13.79
CA TYR A 38 -2.09 -5.74 -12.83
C TYR A 38 -1.01 -5.64 -11.73
N ALA A 39 0.21 -5.21 -12.08
CA ALA A 39 1.28 -5.04 -11.11
C ALA A 39 0.95 -3.92 -10.10
N GLU A 40 0.42 -2.80 -10.59
CA GLU A 40 0.00 -1.67 -9.75
C GLU A 40 -1.18 -2.06 -8.82
N GLU A 41 -2.16 -2.82 -9.32
CA GLU A 41 -3.26 -3.36 -8.50
C GLU A 41 -2.76 -4.33 -7.41
N ALA A 42 -1.88 -5.25 -7.77
CA ALA A 42 -1.32 -6.23 -6.84
C ALA A 42 -0.47 -5.55 -5.76
N GLN A 43 0.30 -4.53 -6.14
CA GLN A 43 1.05 -3.70 -5.21
C GLN A 43 0.11 -2.96 -4.24
N LEU A 44 -0.95 -2.33 -4.76
CA LEU A 44 -1.91 -1.63 -3.92
C LEU A 44 -2.60 -2.59 -2.94
N GLU A 45 -2.99 -3.78 -3.39
CA GLU A 45 -3.55 -4.82 -2.51
C GLU A 45 -2.56 -5.19 -1.40
N GLN A 46 -1.31 -5.48 -1.75
CA GLN A 46 -0.28 -5.86 -0.78
C GLN A 46 -0.05 -4.76 0.25
N GLU A 47 0.12 -3.52 -0.19
CA GLU A 47 0.33 -2.37 0.71
C GLU A 47 -0.88 -2.14 1.61
N SER A 48 -2.09 -2.26 1.07
CA SER A 48 -3.32 -2.10 1.86
C SER A 48 -3.43 -3.17 2.96
N ARG A 49 -3.05 -4.41 2.66
CA ARG A 49 -3.00 -5.49 3.66
C ARG A 49 -1.95 -5.24 4.73
N LEU A 50 -0.79 -4.67 4.37
CA LEU A 50 0.24 -4.28 5.35
C LEU A 50 -0.26 -3.16 6.26
N ILE A 51 -0.90 -2.13 5.70
CA ILE A 51 -1.51 -1.05 6.50
C ILE A 51 -2.56 -1.60 7.46
N TYR A 52 -3.39 -2.54 7.01
CA TYR A 52 -4.37 -3.21 7.86
C TYR A 52 -3.71 -4.01 9.00
N GLN A 53 -2.64 -4.73 8.72
CA GLN A 53 -1.88 -5.47 9.73
C GLN A 53 -1.24 -4.54 10.76
N ASP A 54 -0.70 -3.40 10.32
CA ASP A 54 -0.12 -2.38 11.18
C ASP A 54 -1.18 -1.75 12.10
N LEU A 55 -2.38 -1.47 11.58
CA LEU A 55 -3.53 -1.03 12.39
C LEU A 55 -3.90 -2.06 13.46
N CYS A 56 -3.99 -3.33 13.07
CA CYS A 56 -4.25 -4.42 14.02
C CYS A 56 -3.16 -4.49 15.08
N LEU A 57 -1.90 -4.32 14.71
CA LEU A 57 -0.77 -4.34 15.63
C LEU A 57 -0.83 -3.19 16.65
N VAL A 58 -1.17 -1.97 16.21
CA VAL A 58 -1.34 -0.82 17.12
C VAL A 58 -2.47 -1.10 18.12
N ARG A 59 -3.62 -1.57 17.63
CA ARG A 59 -4.74 -1.96 18.49
C ARG A 59 -4.36 -3.06 19.49
N ASP A 60 -3.70 -4.12 19.02
CA ASP A 60 -3.30 -5.25 19.85
C ASP A 60 -2.24 -4.84 20.87
N THR A 61 -1.43 -3.82 20.57
CA THR A 61 -0.51 -3.21 21.53
C THR A 61 -1.27 -2.49 22.65
N ALA A 62 -2.34 -1.74 22.34
CA ALA A 62 -3.19 -1.13 23.37
C ALA A 62 -3.84 -2.19 24.28
N LEU A 63 -4.37 -3.26 23.68
CA LEU A 63 -4.94 -4.40 24.41
C LEU A 63 -3.92 -5.09 25.33
N THR A 64 -2.70 -5.28 24.84
CA THR A 64 -1.64 -5.99 25.58
C THR A 64 -1.14 -5.19 26.77
N VAL A 65 -1.02 -3.87 26.62
CA VAL A 65 -0.59 -2.98 27.71
C VAL A 65 -1.69 -2.84 28.76
N GLY A 66 -2.96 -2.82 28.34
CA GLY A 66 -4.12 -2.80 29.25
C GLY A 66 -4.37 -1.43 29.91
N GLU A 67 -3.62 -0.40 29.53
CA GLU A 67 -3.80 0.98 29.98
C GLU A 67 -3.36 1.99 28.90
N GLY A 68 -3.87 3.21 29.00
CA GLY A 68 -3.58 4.29 28.05
C GLY A 68 -4.16 4.06 26.65
N THR A 69 -3.54 4.69 25.66
CA THR A 69 -3.99 4.65 24.26
C THR A 69 -2.81 4.40 23.33
N ALA A 70 -2.92 3.41 22.42
CA ALA A 70 -1.97 3.28 21.32
C ALA A 70 -2.45 4.12 20.13
N THR A 71 -1.52 4.78 19.46
CA THR A 71 -1.85 5.78 18.43
C THR A 71 -1.17 5.43 17.12
N MET A 72 -1.93 5.51 16.03
CA MET A 72 -1.40 5.57 14.67
C MET A 72 -1.50 7.02 14.18
N ARG A 73 -0.36 7.70 14.07
CA ARG A 73 -0.30 9.10 13.67
C ARG A 73 0.01 9.19 12.18
N PHE A 74 -0.84 9.87 11.41
CA PHE A 74 -0.67 9.99 9.97
C PHE A 74 0.14 11.24 9.61
N LEU A 75 1.06 11.07 8.67
CA LEU A 75 1.94 12.12 8.18
C LEU A 75 1.38 12.68 6.87
N PRO A 76 1.29 14.02 6.72
CA PRO A 76 0.72 14.63 5.52
C PRO A 76 1.56 14.29 4.28
N MET A 77 0.87 14.08 3.16
CA MET A 77 1.51 13.85 1.87
C MET A 77 2.07 15.17 1.31
N PRO A 78 3.37 15.27 0.97
CA PRO A 78 3.91 16.45 0.32
C PRO A 78 3.23 16.70 -1.03
N GLY A 79 2.65 17.90 -1.21
CA GLY A 79 1.90 18.25 -2.42
C GLY A 79 0.53 17.59 -2.56
N GLY A 80 0.06 16.88 -1.52
CA GLY A 80 -1.28 16.31 -1.47
C GLY A 80 -2.35 17.25 -0.91
N GLY A 81 -3.60 16.80 -0.96
CA GLY A 81 -4.72 17.44 -0.28
C GLY A 81 -4.64 17.29 1.25
N PRO A 82 -5.54 17.96 2.00
CA PRO A 82 -5.52 17.97 3.47
C PRO A 82 -5.69 16.58 4.11
N ASP A 83 -6.38 15.68 3.41
CA ASP A 83 -6.65 14.31 3.86
C ASP A 83 -5.64 13.28 3.30
N ASP A 84 -4.74 13.70 2.41
CA ASP A 84 -3.72 12.81 1.86
C ASP A 84 -2.59 12.61 2.85
N ARG A 85 -2.30 11.34 3.13
CA ARG A 85 -1.23 10.92 4.03
C ARG A 85 -0.18 10.15 3.24
N GLY A 86 1.07 10.59 3.40
CA GLY A 86 2.23 9.98 2.75
C GLY A 86 2.93 8.92 3.60
N GLY A 87 2.49 8.76 4.85
CA GLY A 87 3.09 7.84 5.79
C GLY A 87 2.38 7.87 7.13
N TYR A 88 2.91 7.10 8.07
CA TYR A 88 2.42 7.06 9.44
C TYR A 88 3.45 6.56 10.42
N GLU A 89 3.22 6.85 11.68
CA GLU A 89 3.96 6.33 12.82
C GLU A 89 3.02 5.52 13.70
N MET A 90 3.57 4.50 14.36
CA MET A 90 2.85 3.68 15.32
C MET A 90 3.45 3.90 16.70
N ILE A 91 2.64 4.31 17.66
CA ILE A 91 3.06 4.74 18.99
C ILE A 91 2.28 3.94 20.04
N ASN A 92 2.99 3.36 21.00
CA ASN A 92 2.39 2.59 22.09
C ASN A 92 1.84 3.55 23.18
N PRO A 93 1.09 3.03 24.17
CA PRO A 93 0.60 3.85 25.29
C PRO A 93 1.68 4.55 26.12
N ALA A 94 2.91 4.05 26.11
CA ALA A 94 4.05 4.67 26.80
C ALA A 94 4.70 5.83 26.00
N GLY A 95 4.31 6.03 24.74
CA GLY A 95 4.87 7.04 23.85
C GLY A 95 6.04 6.55 22.98
N ASP A 96 6.40 5.28 23.04
CA ASP A 96 7.45 4.68 22.22
C ASP A 96 6.92 4.12 20.91
N ASN A 97 7.79 3.96 19.91
CA ASN A 97 7.40 3.33 18.65
C ASN A 97 7.02 1.86 18.81
N VAL A 98 5.88 1.49 18.23
CA VAL A 98 5.50 0.09 18.07
C VAL A 98 6.33 -0.53 16.95
N ARG A 99 7.07 -1.59 17.26
CA ARG A 99 7.84 -2.42 16.31
C ARG A 99 8.61 -1.64 15.23
N THR A 100 9.67 -0.96 15.66
CA THR A 100 10.60 -0.21 14.78
C THR A 100 11.14 -1.02 13.60
N ALA A 101 11.30 -2.35 13.75
CA ALA A 101 11.78 -3.25 12.70
C ALA A 101 10.84 -3.38 11.48
N LEU A 102 9.58 -2.94 11.59
CA LEU A 102 8.61 -2.96 10.49
C LEU A 102 8.50 -1.62 9.75
N MET A 103 9.15 -0.57 10.27
CA MET A 103 9.10 0.79 9.75
C MET A 103 10.26 1.04 8.77
N ASP A 104 10.12 2.06 7.91
CA ASP A 104 11.06 2.30 6.81
C ASP A 104 12.21 3.21 7.21
N GLU A 105 11.90 4.25 7.97
CA GLU A 105 12.87 5.28 8.32
C GLU A 105 12.60 5.86 9.71
N CYS A 106 13.62 6.49 10.29
CA CYS A 106 13.51 7.20 11.56
C CYS A 106 13.66 8.71 11.29
N ALA A 107 12.62 9.47 11.61
CA ALA A 107 12.58 10.92 11.45
C ALA A 107 12.10 11.56 12.76
N GLY A 108 12.81 12.60 13.23
CA GLY A 108 12.41 13.31 14.45
C GLY A 108 12.38 12.46 15.72
N GLY A 109 13.11 11.34 15.75
CA GLY A 109 13.11 10.39 16.87
C GLY A 109 12.00 9.33 16.82
N PHE A 110 11.12 9.38 15.82
CA PHE A 110 10.07 8.39 15.61
C PHE A 110 10.33 7.56 14.36
N TRP A 111 10.08 6.27 14.47
CA TRP A 111 10.06 5.38 13.31
C TRP A 111 8.74 5.50 12.56
N GLN A 112 8.84 5.74 11.26
CA GLN A 112 7.72 5.97 10.36
C GLN A 112 7.75 5.03 9.17
N ARG A 113 6.55 4.67 8.69
CA ARG A 113 6.34 4.00 7.41
C ARG A 113 6.08 5.05 6.34
N ASN A 114 6.82 4.96 5.24
CA ASN A 114 6.79 5.91 4.14
C ASN A 114 6.05 5.27 2.94
N LEU A 115 4.75 5.55 2.84
CA LEU A 115 3.89 5.08 1.76
C LEU A 115 4.20 5.77 0.43
N ALA A 116 4.58 7.06 0.50
CA ALA A 116 4.92 7.87 -0.67
C ALA A 116 6.05 7.26 -1.51
N SER A 117 7.04 6.65 -0.85
CA SER A 117 8.15 5.93 -1.49
C SER A 117 7.70 4.74 -2.35
N ARG A 118 6.49 4.22 -2.09
CA ARG A 118 5.87 3.08 -2.76
C ARG A 118 4.74 3.48 -3.71
N SER A 119 4.62 4.75 -4.04
CA SER A 119 3.53 5.27 -4.91
C SER A 119 2.14 4.96 -4.37
N VAL A 120 1.98 4.90 -3.04
CA VAL A 120 0.69 4.75 -2.36
C VAL A 120 0.48 5.94 -1.44
N CYS A 121 -0.75 6.44 -1.37
CA CYS A 121 -1.19 7.35 -0.33
C CYS A 121 -2.37 6.77 0.44
N LEU A 122 -2.53 7.21 1.67
CA LEU A 122 -3.72 6.92 2.47
C LEU A 122 -4.58 8.18 2.52
N VAL A 123 -5.86 8.08 2.19
CA VAL A 123 -6.84 9.15 2.41
C VAL A 123 -7.46 8.91 3.78
N ALA A 124 -7.20 9.83 4.70
CA ALA A 124 -7.68 9.76 6.08
C ALA A 124 -8.11 11.14 6.56
N THR A 125 -9.40 11.27 6.89
CA THR A 125 -9.98 12.51 7.43
C THR A 125 -9.41 12.84 8.80
N ALA A 126 -9.12 11.83 9.61
CA ALA A 126 -8.43 11.99 10.88
C ALA A 126 -6.91 12.14 10.67
N ALA A 127 -6.28 12.99 11.48
CA ALA A 127 -4.81 13.10 11.53
C ALA A 127 -4.16 11.96 12.31
N GLN A 128 -4.91 11.32 13.22
CA GLN A 128 -4.46 10.17 13.98
C GLN A 128 -5.64 9.29 14.39
N LEU A 129 -5.36 8.02 14.65
CA LEU A 129 -6.30 7.07 15.24
C LEU A 129 -5.77 6.63 16.60
N GLU A 130 -6.64 6.65 17.60
CA GLU A 130 -6.32 6.26 18.96
C GLU A 130 -7.15 5.04 19.34
N PHE A 131 -6.47 3.96 19.72
CA PHE A 131 -7.09 2.76 20.25
C PHE A 131 -6.92 2.74 21.76
N ASP A 132 -8.02 2.55 22.49
CA ASP A 132 -8.01 2.36 23.93
C ASP A 132 -7.60 0.94 24.32
N TRP A 133 -7.50 0.69 25.63
CA TRP A 133 -7.15 -0.60 26.21
C TRP A 133 -8.22 -1.69 26.00
N GLU A 134 -9.41 -1.35 25.49
CA GLU A 134 -10.42 -2.32 25.02
C GLU A 134 -10.30 -2.59 23.51
N GLY A 135 -9.32 -1.98 22.84
CA GLY A 135 -9.09 -2.07 21.41
C GLY A 135 -10.12 -1.29 20.58
N ARG A 136 -10.90 -0.41 21.21
CA ARG A 136 -11.89 0.44 20.54
C ARG A 136 -11.26 1.76 20.14
N LEU A 137 -11.81 2.35 19.08
CA LEU A 137 -11.41 3.67 18.64
C LEU A 137 -11.94 4.74 19.61
N ARG A 138 -11.06 5.60 20.15
CA ARG A 138 -11.43 6.66 21.11
C ARG A 138 -12.15 7.86 20.45
N GLY A 139 -12.11 7.96 19.13
CA GLY A 139 -12.88 8.95 18.37
C GLY A 139 -12.76 8.74 16.87
N PRO A 140 -13.79 9.08 16.05
CA PRO A 140 -15.16 9.43 16.41
C PRO A 140 -15.94 8.20 16.92
N ALA A 141 -16.48 8.27 18.15
CA ALA A 141 -17.13 7.13 18.81
C ALA A 141 -18.42 6.66 18.11
N ASP A 142 -19.05 7.55 17.33
CA ASP A 142 -20.39 7.34 16.76
C ASP A 142 -20.38 7.05 15.25
N ALA A 143 -19.22 7.06 14.60
CA ALA A 143 -19.11 6.86 13.16
C ALA A 143 -18.00 5.87 12.81
N ALA A 144 -18.28 5.00 11.84
CA ALA A 144 -17.24 4.16 11.27
C ALA A 144 -16.18 5.03 10.61
N VAL A 145 -14.91 4.74 10.86
CA VAL A 145 -13.79 5.39 10.18
C VAL A 145 -13.43 4.57 8.96
N VAL A 146 -13.27 5.24 7.83
CA VAL A 146 -12.81 4.63 6.59
C VAL A 146 -11.49 5.27 6.20
N LEU A 147 -10.48 4.44 5.99
CA LEU A 147 -9.20 4.83 5.40
C LEU A 147 -9.14 4.27 3.99
N GLU A 148 -8.75 5.07 3.01
CA GLU A 148 -8.65 4.63 1.63
C GLU A 148 -7.19 4.58 1.20
N ALA A 149 -6.68 3.40 0.89
CA ALA A 149 -5.38 3.25 0.25
C ALA A 149 -5.53 3.44 -1.26
N ARG A 150 -4.91 4.48 -1.79
CA ARG A 150 -4.97 4.87 -3.20
C ARG A 150 -3.58 4.92 -3.82
N TYR A 151 -3.51 4.74 -5.13
CA TYR A 151 -2.26 4.95 -5.85
C TYR A 151 -1.94 6.44 -5.96
N TRP A 152 -0.68 6.79 -5.78
CA TRP A 152 -0.17 8.15 -5.82
C TRP A 152 1.01 8.26 -6.76
N TYR A 153 0.89 9.12 -7.77
CA TYR A 153 1.95 9.34 -8.74
C TYR A 153 2.03 10.82 -9.12
N ALA A 154 3.25 11.35 -9.20
CA ALA A 154 3.52 12.72 -9.65
C ALA A 154 2.70 13.82 -8.95
N GLY A 155 2.42 13.66 -7.66
CA GLY A 155 1.67 14.66 -6.89
C GLY A 155 0.15 14.57 -7.04
N GLN A 156 -0.38 13.49 -7.62
CA GLN A 156 -1.80 13.28 -7.81
C GLN A 156 -2.24 11.84 -7.48
N ARG A 157 -3.49 11.72 -7.01
CA ARG A 157 -4.18 10.43 -6.87
C ARG A 157 -4.47 9.88 -8.26
N ARG A 158 -4.26 8.58 -8.46
CA ARG A 158 -4.56 7.91 -9.72
C ARG A 158 -5.55 6.77 -9.48
N GLN A 159 -6.52 6.63 -10.40
CA GLN A 159 -7.37 5.45 -10.47
C GLN A 159 -6.65 4.35 -11.25
N LEU A 160 -6.75 3.11 -10.75
CA LEU A 160 -6.21 1.92 -11.38
C LEU A 160 -7.37 1.09 -11.96
N GLY A 161 -7.55 1.13 -13.28
CA GLY A 161 -8.55 0.30 -13.96
C GLY A 161 -9.96 0.38 -13.34
N ASP A 162 -10.60 -0.79 -13.14
CA ASP A 162 -11.94 -0.92 -12.54
C ASP A 162 -11.92 -0.89 -10.99
N ARG A 163 -10.74 -1.07 -10.37
CA ARG A 163 -10.54 -1.08 -8.91
C ARG A 163 -9.85 0.19 -8.48
N GLN A 164 -10.63 1.15 -8.01
CA GLN A 164 -10.06 2.47 -7.74
C GLN A 164 -9.18 2.51 -6.49
N TYR A 165 -9.53 1.73 -5.45
CA TYR A 165 -8.83 1.76 -4.17
C TYR A 165 -9.19 0.58 -3.26
N TRP A 166 -8.43 0.44 -2.18
CA TRP A 166 -8.77 -0.46 -1.07
C TRP A 166 -9.20 0.37 0.14
N ALA A 167 -10.30 -0.05 0.77
CA ALA A 167 -10.83 0.61 1.95
C ALA A 167 -10.57 -0.24 3.20
N ILE A 168 -10.14 0.41 4.27
CA ILE A 168 -10.06 -0.18 5.62
C ILE A 168 -11.13 0.51 6.46
N ARG A 169 -12.13 -0.25 6.90
CA ARG A 169 -13.23 0.22 7.74
C ARG A 169 -13.01 -0.22 9.17
N ILE A 170 -13.09 0.73 10.09
CA ILE A 170 -13.09 0.53 11.54
C ILE A 170 -14.50 0.84 12.01
N GLU A 171 -15.16 -0.15 12.61
CA GLU A 171 -16.54 0.01 13.06
C GLU A 171 -16.64 0.95 14.27
N ALA A 172 -17.70 1.75 14.32
CA ALA A 172 -17.97 2.65 15.44
C ALA A 172 -18.06 1.86 16.76
N ASN A 173 -17.41 2.37 17.81
CA ASN A 173 -17.44 1.79 19.17
C ASN A 173 -17.13 0.27 19.20
N SER A 174 -16.27 -0.20 18.30
CA SER A 174 -15.94 -1.62 18.17
C SER A 174 -14.46 -1.81 17.88
N ALA A 175 -13.93 -2.95 18.31
CA ALA A 175 -12.59 -3.40 17.94
C ALA A 175 -12.54 -4.02 16.53
N SER A 176 -13.70 -4.14 15.87
CA SER A 176 -13.83 -4.77 14.55
C SER A 176 -13.26 -3.87 13.44
N MET A 177 -12.39 -4.45 12.63
CA MET A 177 -11.80 -3.81 11.46
C MET A 177 -11.85 -4.75 10.26
N ALA A 178 -12.19 -4.22 9.10
CA ALA A 178 -12.26 -4.96 7.84
C ALA A 178 -11.53 -4.22 6.72
N ILE A 179 -10.95 -4.98 5.80
CA ILE A 179 -10.33 -4.48 4.57
C ILE A 179 -11.05 -5.08 3.37
N PHE A 180 -11.39 -4.26 2.38
CA PHE A 180 -12.08 -4.70 1.17
C PHE A 180 -11.71 -3.83 -0.04
N PRO A 181 -11.70 -4.42 -1.25
CA PRO A 181 -11.52 -3.65 -2.48
C PRO A 181 -12.79 -2.84 -2.79
N VAL A 182 -12.63 -1.65 -3.35
CA VAL A 182 -13.75 -0.82 -3.82
C VAL A 182 -13.67 -0.62 -5.33
N THR A 183 -14.79 -0.94 -5.99
CA THR A 183 -15.05 -0.71 -7.41
C THR A 183 -16.16 0.34 -7.52
N GLU A 184 -15.99 1.36 -8.37
CA GLU A 184 -17.08 2.31 -8.70
C GLU A 184 -17.98 1.78 -9.83
#